data_AF-A0A936MW25-F1
#
_entry.id   AF-A0A936MW25-F1
#
_cell.length_a   1.000
_cell.length_b   1.000
_cell.length_c   1.000
_cell.angle_alpha   90.00
_cell.angle_beta   90.00
_cell.angle_gamma   90.00
#
_symmetry.space_group_name_H-M   'P 1'
#
loop_
_entity.id
_entity.type
_entity.pdbx_description
1 polymer ?
#
loop_
_entity_poly.entity_id
_entity_poly.type
_entity_poly.pdbx_seq_one_letter_code
_entity_poly.pdbx_strand_id
1 'polypeptide(L)'
;MNGTGRVRVLTWAVLLIYGVLLFLTLARHELWGDEIHSWNIARSSQGLMDLLRNSRYEGHPPLWYVVLYTLTRITHDPASMKVAQALFAMAMVCLVLFASPFPLAIRALIPFGYYFTFEYGALSRNYAMAVALALLTTWVVTRRPRHLQLWFHALVLLLSSTHLLGLLLALSFCAVHAWRERVRHGSTPRALLQLAIGALICLPAALRIAPPGDSELNLQFWMDHWTEHQWDIMAQAPLKAFIPIPDGGQFHFWNTNALLERIPKDGTGRLMVRWSAVALLALLGVLLRNVPAAAAFFTCNALLTAAVAFIFPLTSARYVGFLFVAFLIAAWLHQHERPIPRGARIVLVLILVVQVAASMIPIRRDLAEPFSNSSKVRELFAQVPPDALTVTDYWCLNNLSAFLDRPFYCLEHRKELTYLRWDQELARAIQQPNFYSSGLRDLWDRRSLQEVYMISVNEPGRLLSVDGELSATFEVTLLDRWEGAIEPRSNVYLYRITRRPSDP
;
A
#
# COMPACT_ATOMS: atom_id res chain seq x y z
N MET A 1 27.99 -31.61 -16.37
CA MET A 1 27.87 -30.36 -15.57
C MET A 1 27.15 -30.68 -14.27
N ASN A 2 27.82 -30.53 -13.12
CA ASN A 2 27.32 -30.91 -11.80
C ASN A 2 25.97 -30.23 -11.48
N GLY A 3 25.08 -30.94 -10.76
CA GLY A 3 23.72 -30.47 -10.45
C GLY A 3 23.65 -29.08 -9.80
N THR A 4 24.71 -28.66 -9.11
CA THR A 4 24.86 -27.32 -8.52
C THR A 4 24.99 -26.21 -9.57
N GLY A 5 25.67 -26.46 -10.69
CA GLY A 5 25.80 -25.51 -11.80
C GLY A 5 24.47 -25.28 -12.50
N ARG A 6 23.71 -26.35 -12.76
CA ARG A 6 22.37 -26.26 -13.38
C ARG A 6 21.40 -25.48 -12.52
N VAL A 7 21.36 -25.72 -11.20
CA VAL A 7 20.50 -24.97 -10.28
C VAL A 7 20.83 -23.48 -10.29
N ARG A 8 22.13 -23.10 -10.28
CA ARG A 8 22.53 -21.69 -10.36
C ARG A 8 22.07 -21.03 -11.64
N VAL A 9 22.26 -21.67 -12.80
CA VAL A 9 21.81 -21.13 -14.10
C VAL A 9 20.30 -20.93 -14.10
N LEU A 10 19.52 -21.90 -13.61
CA LEU A 10 18.07 -21.77 -13.51
C LEU A 10 17.64 -20.65 -12.54
N THR A 11 18.34 -20.46 -11.43
CA THR A 11 18.05 -19.36 -10.49
C THR A 11 18.27 -17.99 -11.14
N TRP A 12 19.36 -17.81 -11.90
CA TRP A 12 19.60 -16.59 -12.66
C TRP A 12 18.58 -16.38 -13.78
N ALA A 13 18.18 -17.45 -14.48
CA ALA A 13 17.13 -17.38 -15.49
C ALA A 13 15.79 -16.91 -14.89
N VAL A 14 15.40 -17.44 -13.72
CA VAL A 14 14.19 -16.98 -13.01
C VAL A 14 14.30 -15.51 -12.64
N LEU A 15 15.45 -15.05 -12.12
CA LEU A 15 15.67 -13.64 -11.80
C LEU A 15 15.52 -12.76 -13.03
N LEU A 16 16.13 -13.16 -14.17
CA LEU A 16 16.06 -12.41 -15.41
C LEU A 16 14.62 -12.31 -15.92
N ILE A 17 13.87 -13.42 -15.93
CA ILE A 17 12.47 -13.45 -16.37
C ILE A 17 11.61 -12.55 -15.46
N TYR A 18 11.78 -12.64 -14.13
CA TYR A 18 11.10 -11.76 -13.20
C TYR A 18 11.46 -10.29 -13.42
N GLY A 19 12.75 -9.99 -13.65
CA GLY A 19 13.21 -8.62 -13.92
C GLY A 19 12.57 -8.05 -15.18
N VAL A 20 12.56 -8.80 -16.28
CA VAL A 20 11.88 -8.37 -17.51
C VAL A 20 10.40 -8.11 -17.26
N LEU A 21 9.71 -9.02 -16.56
CA LEU A 21 8.30 -8.86 -16.22
C LEU A 21 8.08 -7.59 -15.36
N LEU A 22 8.86 -7.42 -14.30
CA LEU A 22 8.79 -6.26 -13.40
C LEU A 22 9.00 -4.94 -14.14
N PHE A 23 10.02 -4.84 -15.00
CA PHE A 23 10.29 -3.62 -15.76
C PHE A 23 9.20 -3.33 -16.78
N LEU A 24 8.66 -4.35 -17.45
CA LEU A 24 7.52 -4.18 -18.37
C LEU A 24 6.28 -3.68 -17.63
N THR A 25 5.96 -4.27 -16.48
CA THR A 25 4.84 -3.84 -15.65
C THR A 25 5.05 -2.41 -15.16
N LEU A 26 6.20 -2.07 -14.57
CA LEU A 26 6.49 -0.71 -14.09
C LEU A 26 6.49 0.34 -15.22
N ALA A 27 6.97 -0.01 -16.41
CA ALA A 27 6.98 0.89 -17.55
C ALA A 27 5.57 1.26 -18.01
N ARG A 28 4.59 0.36 -17.83
CA ARG A 28 3.19 0.56 -18.22
C ARG A 28 2.33 1.12 -17.11
N HIS A 29 2.55 0.67 -15.87
CA HIS A 29 1.76 1.04 -14.71
C HIS A 29 1.73 2.56 -14.48
N GLU A 30 0.55 3.18 -14.53
CA GLU A 30 0.38 4.59 -14.19
C GLU A 30 0.31 4.81 -12.68
N LEU A 31 0.99 5.85 -12.20
CA LEU A 31 1.00 6.15 -10.78
C LEU A 31 -0.40 6.59 -10.31
N TRP A 32 -0.88 6.00 -9.22
CA TRP A 32 -2.20 6.29 -8.64
C TRP A 32 -2.11 7.17 -7.38
N GLY A 33 -3.28 7.57 -6.87
CA GLY A 33 -3.43 8.58 -5.82
C GLY A 33 -2.51 8.42 -4.62
N ASP A 34 -2.43 7.22 -4.03
CA ASP A 34 -1.59 6.99 -2.84
C ASP A 34 -0.08 7.11 -3.12
N GLU A 35 0.37 6.77 -4.33
CA GLU A 35 1.79 6.89 -4.70
C GLU A 35 2.17 8.36 -4.85
N ILE A 36 1.39 9.09 -5.64
CA ILE A 36 1.66 10.50 -5.93
C ILE A 36 1.40 11.40 -4.72
N HIS A 37 0.53 10.98 -3.79
CA HIS A 37 0.32 11.68 -2.52
C HIS A 37 1.60 11.68 -1.67
N SER A 38 2.22 10.51 -1.50
CA SER A 38 3.49 10.42 -0.78
C SER A 38 4.62 11.18 -1.49
N TRP A 39 4.62 11.21 -2.82
CA TRP A 39 5.53 12.03 -3.61
C TRP A 39 5.36 13.52 -3.33
N ASN A 40 4.12 14.03 -3.35
CA ASN A 40 3.80 15.44 -3.14
C ASN A 40 4.26 15.93 -1.77
N ILE A 41 4.04 15.14 -0.72
CA ILE A 41 4.56 15.44 0.63
C ILE A 41 6.08 15.53 0.61
N ALA A 42 6.75 14.54 0.03
CA ALA A 42 8.21 14.47 0.02
C ALA A 42 8.85 15.59 -0.82
N ARG A 43 8.24 15.97 -1.93
CA ARG A 43 8.74 17.05 -2.79
C ARG A 43 8.53 18.41 -2.14
N SER A 44 7.37 18.63 -1.53
CA SER A 44 7.00 19.91 -0.91
C SER A 44 7.75 20.22 0.38
N SER A 45 8.43 19.24 0.95
CA SER A 45 9.19 19.39 2.20
C SER A 45 10.54 20.08 1.95
N GLN A 46 10.88 21.08 2.77
CA GLN A 46 12.10 21.89 2.65
C GLN A 46 13.34 21.21 3.27
N GLY A 47 13.12 20.22 4.13
CA GLY A 47 14.18 19.50 4.83
C GLY A 47 13.67 18.22 5.47
N LEU A 48 14.56 17.38 6.00
CA LEU A 48 14.18 16.12 6.66
C LEU A 48 13.28 16.33 7.88
N MET A 49 13.51 17.39 8.66
CA MET A 49 12.64 17.68 9.82
C MET A 49 11.24 18.11 9.38
N ASP A 50 11.15 18.88 8.30
CA ASP A 50 9.89 19.31 7.72
C ASP A 50 9.13 18.12 7.11
N LEU A 51 9.83 17.25 6.37
CA LEU A 51 9.31 15.96 5.88
C LEU A 51 8.70 15.12 7.01
N LEU A 52 9.43 14.98 8.11
CA LEU A 52 8.98 14.24 9.28
C LEU A 52 7.77 14.90 9.97
N ARG A 53 7.57 16.21 9.86
CA ARG A 53 6.37 16.90 10.36
C ARG A 53 5.19 16.67 9.41
N ASN A 54 5.41 16.86 8.11
CA ASN A 54 4.36 16.79 7.09
C ASN A 54 3.82 15.36 6.93
N SER A 55 4.69 14.35 6.94
CA SER A 55 4.27 12.94 6.83
C SER A 55 3.57 12.40 8.08
N ARG A 56 3.47 13.19 9.17
CA ARG A 56 2.88 12.73 10.45
C ARG A 56 1.37 12.50 10.35
N TYR A 57 0.69 13.21 9.46
CA TYR A 57 -0.75 13.09 9.23
C TYR A 57 -1.13 11.86 8.40
N GLU A 58 -0.15 11.10 7.92
CA GLU A 58 -0.36 9.93 7.05
C GLU A 58 -0.55 8.62 7.83
N GLY A 59 -0.28 8.61 9.14
CA GLY A 59 -0.28 7.37 9.93
C GLY A 59 0.78 6.35 9.49
N HIS A 60 1.80 6.79 8.75
CA HIS A 60 2.85 5.94 8.20
C HIS A 60 4.24 6.26 8.78
N PRO A 61 5.05 5.24 9.11
CA PRO A 61 6.44 5.44 9.48
C PRO A 61 7.29 6.10 8.36
N PRO A 62 8.41 6.75 8.70
CA PRO A 62 9.03 7.72 7.80
C PRO A 62 9.96 7.15 6.73
N LEU A 63 10.34 5.87 6.77
CA LEU A 63 11.45 5.38 5.94
C LEU A 63 11.19 5.54 4.44
N TRP A 64 9.96 5.31 3.99
CA TRP A 64 9.60 5.49 2.58
C TRP A 64 9.64 6.95 2.16
N TYR A 65 9.14 7.85 3.01
CA TYR A 65 9.23 9.29 2.79
C TYR A 65 10.67 9.78 2.69
N VAL A 66 11.60 9.21 3.46
CA VAL A 66 13.04 9.55 3.36
C VAL A 66 13.62 9.10 2.01
N VAL A 67 13.23 7.93 1.51
CA VAL A 67 13.61 7.48 0.15
C VAL A 67 13.07 8.44 -0.89
N LEU A 68 11.78 8.77 -0.84
CA LEU A 68 11.15 9.69 -1.77
C LEU A 68 11.78 11.09 -1.72
N TYR A 69 12.04 11.61 -0.52
CA TYR A 69 12.69 12.91 -0.34
C TYR A 69 14.08 12.94 -0.99
N THR A 70 14.84 11.84 -0.90
CA THR A 70 16.14 11.74 -1.57
C THR A 70 15.99 11.81 -3.10
N LEU A 71 14.97 11.15 -3.65
CA LEU A 71 14.67 11.22 -5.09
C LEU A 71 14.24 12.62 -5.54
N THR A 72 13.42 13.30 -4.72
CA THR A 72 12.93 14.65 -5.06
C THR A 72 14.04 15.69 -5.07
N ARG A 73 15.19 15.43 -4.43
CA ARG A 73 16.40 16.26 -4.54
C ARG A 73 17.16 16.06 -5.86
N ILE A 74 16.85 15.01 -6.63
CA ILE A 74 17.49 14.68 -7.91
C ILE A 74 16.58 15.07 -9.08
N THR A 75 15.28 14.82 -8.97
CA THR A 75 14.29 15.10 -10.02
C THR A 75 12.92 15.41 -9.43
N HIS A 76 12.15 16.24 -10.12
CA HIS A 76 10.76 16.54 -9.77
C HIS A 76 9.77 15.59 -10.47
N ASP A 77 10.26 14.68 -11.32
CA ASP A 77 9.42 13.69 -12.00
C ASP A 77 9.04 12.52 -11.08
N PRO A 78 7.74 12.33 -10.75
CA PRO A 78 7.28 11.24 -9.89
C PRO A 78 7.56 9.86 -10.47
N ALA A 79 7.82 9.72 -11.78
CA ALA A 79 8.20 8.43 -12.39
C ALA A 79 9.47 7.83 -11.75
N SER A 80 10.33 8.65 -11.13
CA SER A 80 11.51 8.20 -10.38
C SER A 80 11.18 7.25 -9.22
N MET A 81 9.97 7.29 -8.65
CA MET A 81 9.51 6.34 -7.64
C MET A 81 9.58 4.89 -8.11
N LYS A 82 9.33 4.66 -9.41
CA LYS A 82 9.39 3.33 -10.04
C LYS A 82 10.80 2.74 -9.99
N VAL A 83 11.84 3.57 -9.96
CA VAL A 83 13.23 3.11 -9.84
C VAL A 83 13.50 2.58 -8.43
N ALA A 84 13.09 3.32 -7.40
CA ALA A 84 13.20 2.83 -6.02
C ALA A 84 12.36 1.57 -5.81
N GLN A 85 11.15 1.54 -6.37
CA GLN A 85 10.29 0.37 -6.35
C GLN A 85 10.95 -0.85 -7.01
N ALA A 86 11.51 -0.68 -8.21
CA ALA A 86 12.25 -1.75 -8.91
C ALA A 86 13.41 -2.28 -8.08
N LEU A 87 14.18 -1.39 -7.43
CA LEU A 87 15.31 -1.76 -6.58
C LEU A 87 14.85 -2.66 -5.41
N PHE A 88 13.82 -2.24 -4.67
CA PHE A 88 13.32 -3.02 -3.53
C PHE A 88 12.64 -4.32 -3.95
N ALA A 89 11.86 -4.30 -5.05
CA ALA A 89 11.21 -5.50 -5.58
C ALA A 89 12.25 -6.52 -6.09
N MET A 90 13.33 -6.05 -6.73
CA MET A 90 14.45 -6.90 -7.14
C MET A 90 15.21 -7.46 -5.93
N ALA A 91 15.47 -6.64 -4.91
CA ALA A 91 16.10 -7.09 -3.66
C ALA A 91 15.27 -8.17 -2.95
N MET A 92 13.95 -7.98 -2.87
CA MET A 92 12.99 -8.96 -2.36
C MET A 92 13.12 -10.31 -3.09
N VAL A 93 13.10 -10.32 -4.42
CA VAL A 93 13.22 -11.55 -5.21
C VAL A 93 14.61 -12.17 -5.12
N CYS A 94 15.68 -11.37 -5.13
CA CYS A 94 17.03 -11.86 -4.90
C CYS A 94 17.16 -12.61 -3.56
N LEU A 95 16.57 -12.09 -2.49
CA LEU A 95 16.58 -12.76 -1.19
C LEU A 95 15.83 -14.09 -1.24
N VAL A 96 14.67 -14.16 -1.91
CA VAL A 96 13.96 -15.43 -2.11
C VAL A 96 14.82 -16.43 -2.91
N LEU A 97 15.39 -16.00 -4.03
CA LEU A 97 16.08 -16.89 -4.95
C LEU A 97 17.42 -17.38 -4.42
N PHE A 98 18.22 -16.50 -3.81
CA PHE A 98 19.61 -16.81 -3.44
C PHE A 98 19.81 -17.07 -1.96
N ALA A 99 18.95 -16.55 -1.09
CA ALA A 99 19.10 -16.67 0.36
C ALA A 99 18.16 -17.69 1.01
N SER A 100 17.00 -17.98 0.42
CA SER A 100 16.04 -18.91 1.03
C SER A 100 16.47 -20.39 0.97
N PRO A 101 16.14 -21.20 1.99
CA PRO A 101 16.49 -22.62 2.06
C PRO A 101 15.50 -23.51 1.27
N PHE A 102 14.60 -22.91 0.48
CA PHE A 102 13.57 -23.64 -0.23
C PHE A 102 14.13 -24.39 -1.45
N PRO A 103 13.52 -25.52 -1.85
CA PRO A 103 13.78 -26.15 -3.14
C PRO A 103 13.58 -25.16 -4.30
N LEU A 104 14.32 -25.37 -5.40
CA LEU A 104 14.27 -24.47 -6.56
C LEU A 104 12.85 -24.25 -7.09
N ALA A 105 11.99 -25.28 -7.10
CA ALA A 105 10.60 -25.15 -7.56
C ALA A 105 9.80 -24.11 -6.74
N ILE A 106 9.93 -24.10 -5.42
CA ILE A 106 9.26 -23.13 -4.55
C ILE A 106 9.86 -21.73 -4.76
N ARG A 107 11.19 -21.64 -4.80
CA ARG A 107 11.89 -20.37 -5.06
C ARG A 107 11.51 -19.77 -6.42
N ALA A 108 11.24 -20.60 -7.41
CA ALA A 108 10.85 -20.17 -8.74
C ALA A 108 9.40 -19.69 -8.81
N LEU A 109 8.48 -20.24 -8.00
CA LEU A 109 7.07 -19.84 -8.01
C LEU A 109 6.81 -18.53 -7.25
N ILE A 110 7.49 -18.30 -6.12
CA ILE A 110 7.24 -17.13 -5.26
C ILE A 110 7.30 -15.78 -6.03
N PRO A 111 8.33 -15.49 -6.85
CA PRO A 111 8.45 -14.21 -7.56
C PRO A 111 7.27 -13.90 -8.50
N PHE A 112 6.63 -14.94 -9.05
CA PHE A 112 5.53 -14.80 -10.01
C PHE A 112 4.15 -14.82 -9.34
N GLY A 113 4.08 -14.92 -8.00
CA GLY A 113 2.84 -14.85 -7.25
C GLY A 113 2.24 -13.44 -7.21
N TYR A 114 0.92 -13.35 -7.06
CA TYR A 114 0.13 -12.11 -7.08
C TYR A 114 0.78 -10.96 -6.30
N TYR A 115 1.17 -11.21 -5.04
CA TYR A 115 1.77 -10.18 -4.20
C TYR A 115 3.13 -9.72 -4.69
N PHE A 116 4.02 -10.64 -5.09
CA PHE A 116 5.39 -10.31 -5.48
C PHE A 116 5.44 -9.60 -6.84
N THR A 117 4.54 -9.96 -7.75
CA THR A 117 4.52 -9.37 -9.10
C THR A 117 3.72 -8.07 -9.16
N PHE A 118 2.57 -7.99 -8.48
CA PHE A 118 1.66 -6.85 -8.60
C PHE A 118 1.72 -5.94 -7.37
N GLU A 119 1.14 -6.34 -6.24
CA GLU A 119 0.98 -5.45 -5.07
C GLU A 119 2.30 -4.91 -4.50
N TYR A 120 3.36 -5.73 -4.52
CA TYR A 120 4.70 -5.39 -4.02
C TYR A 120 5.72 -5.23 -5.15
N GLY A 121 5.30 -5.39 -6.40
CA GLY A 121 6.14 -5.27 -7.59
C GLY A 121 5.82 -4.01 -8.38
N ALA A 122 4.58 -3.88 -8.86
CA ALA A 122 4.11 -2.78 -9.70
C ALA A 122 3.87 -1.48 -8.92
N LEU A 123 3.30 -1.58 -7.71
CA LEU A 123 2.91 -0.40 -6.92
C LEU A 123 4.12 0.18 -6.17
N SER A 124 4.51 1.41 -6.50
CA SER A 124 5.61 2.19 -5.93
C SER A 124 5.28 2.72 -4.55
N ARG A 125 5.15 1.80 -3.59
CA ARG A 125 4.79 2.05 -2.19
C ARG A 125 5.81 1.39 -1.26
N ASN A 126 5.64 1.62 0.04
CA ASN A 126 6.51 1.12 1.10
C ASN A 126 6.50 -0.41 1.32
N TYR A 127 5.63 -1.17 0.62
CA TYR A 127 5.47 -2.61 0.85
C TYR A 127 6.67 -3.43 0.36
N ALA A 128 7.19 -3.19 -0.83
CA ALA A 128 8.33 -3.92 -1.38
C ALA A 128 9.56 -3.80 -0.46
N MET A 129 9.80 -2.58 0.04
CA MET A 129 10.85 -2.29 1.01
C MET A 129 10.64 -3.05 2.33
N ALA A 130 9.42 -3.06 2.87
CA ALA A 130 9.08 -3.81 4.08
C ALA A 130 9.33 -5.32 3.91
N VAL A 131 8.88 -5.90 2.79
CA VAL A 131 9.07 -7.34 2.51
C VAL A 131 10.54 -7.67 2.31
N ALA A 132 11.30 -6.86 1.56
CA ALA A 132 12.74 -7.04 1.39
C ALA A 132 13.48 -7.02 2.73
N LEU A 133 13.18 -6.05 3.61
CA LEU A 133 13.76 -5.95 4.95
C LEU A 133 13.36 -7.14 5.84
N ALA A 134 12.13 -7.63 5.75
CA ALA A 134 11.68 -8.81 6.50
C ALA A 134 12.38 -10.11 6.05
N LEU A 135 12.58 -10.29 4.74
CA LEU A 135 13.35 -11.40 4.19
C LEU A 135 14.84 -11.32 4.57
N LEU A 136 15.41 -10.11 4.52
CA LEU A 136 16.79 -9.87 4.96
C LEU A 136 16.96 -10.15 6.46
N THR A 137 16.00 -9.73 7.28
CA THR A 137 15.94 -10.05 8.72
C THR A 137 15.90 -11.55 8.94
N THR A 138 15.07 -12.28 8.16
CA THR A 138 14.99 -13.74 8.21
C THR A 138 16.32 -14.40 7.87
N TRP A 139 17.01 -13.92 6.84
CA TRP A 139 18.32 -14.41 6.46
C TRP A 139 19.37 -14.19 7.56
N VAL A 140 19.40 -13.00 8.19
CA VAL A 140 20.30 -12.71 9.32
C VAL A 140 19.99 -13.61 10.52
N VAL A 141 18.71 -13.75 10.88
CA VAL A 141 18.22 -14.53 12.02
C VAL A 141 18.46 -16.04 11.86
N THR A 142 18.59 -16.54 10.63
CA THR A 142 18.92 -17.95 10.36
C THR A 142 20.42 -18.24 10.45
N ARG A 143 21.30 -17.29 10.12
CA ARG A 143 22.76 -17.50 10.17
C ARG A 143 23.33 -17.54 11.59
N ARG A 144 22.75 -16.79 12.54
CA ARG A 144 23.02 -16.84 14.00
C ARG A 144 24.45 -16.51 14.53
N PRO A 145 25.39 -15.86 13.84
CA PRO A 145 26.63 -15.43 14.50
C PRO A 145 26.38 -14.24 15.45
N ARG A 146 27.09 -14.18 16.58
CA ARG A 146 26.89 -13.14 17.61
C ARG A 146 27.07 -11.70 17.08
N HIS A 147 27.99 -11.47 16.14
CA HIS A 147 28.21 -10.14 15.55
C HIS A 147 27.02 -9.64 14.71
N LEU A 148 26.12 -10.54 14.28
CA LEU A 148 24.90 -10.15 13.56
C LEU A 148 23.75 -9.73 14.49
N GLN A 149 23.93 -9.76 15.82
CA GLN A 149 22.91 -9.28 16.74
C GLN A 149 22.66 -7.76 16.62
N LEU A 150 23.71 -6.96 16.36
CA LEU A 150 23.52 -5.53 16.07
C LEU A 150 22.74 -5.33 14.77
N TRP A 151 23.08 -6.11 13.73
CA TRP A 151 22.38 -6.09 12.45
C TRP A 151 20.92 -6.50 12.56
N PHE A 152 20.59 -7.46 13.42
CA PHE A 152 19.20 -7.82 13.73
C PHE A 152 18.42 -6.61 14.24
N HIS A 153 18.94 -5.91 15.26
CA HIS A 153 18.28 -4.74 15.84
C HIS A 153 18.17 -3.57 14.86
N ALA A 154 19.20 -3.33 14.04
CA ALA A 154 19.16 -2.34 12.98
C ALA A 154 18.08 -2.66 11.93
N LEU A 155 17.97 -3.92 11.52
CA LEU A 155 16.94 -4.35 10.58
C LEU A 155 15.52 -4.29 11.18
N VAL A 156 15.36 -4.60 12.47
CA VAL A 156 14.09 -4.43 13.20
C VAL A 156 13.69 -2.95 13.24
N LEU A 157 14.64 -2.03 13.46
CA LEU A 157 14.39 -0.58 13.40
C LEU A 157 13.94 -0.15 12.01
N LEU A 158 14.66 -0.56 10.96
CA LEU A 158 14.32 -0.22 9.58
C LEU A 158 12.98 -0.82 9.16
N LEU A 159 12.75 -2.10 9.47
CA LEU A 159 11.51 -2.81 9.15
C LEU A 159 10.30 -2.18 9.84
N SER A 160 10.40 -1.88 11.14
CA SER A 160 9.32 -1.18 11.86
C SER A 160 9.07 0.22 11.31
N SER A 161 10.10 0.86 10.77
CA SER A 161 10.02 2.19 10.16
C SER A 161 9.48 2.22 8.71
N THR A 162 9.00 1.10 8.17
CA THR A 162 8.44 1.02 6.80
C THR A 162 6.94 1.30 6.72
N HIS A 163 6.16 0.53 7.50
CA HIS A 163 4.70 0.46 7.46
C HIS A 163 4.20 -0.19 8.77
N LEU A 164 2.93 0.03 9.14
CA LEU A 164 2.32 -0.62 10.31
C LEU A 164 2.48 -2.15 10.28
N LEU A 165 2.23 -2.77 9.14
CA LEU A 165 2.38 -4.23 8.97
C LEU A 165 3.86 -4.68 9.02
N GLY A 166 4.80 -3.80 8.63
CA GLY A 166 6.23 -4.00 8.85
C GLY A 166 6.59 -3.99 10.34
N LEU A 167 6.01 -3.08 11.12
CA LEU A 167 6.12 -3.09 12.58
C LEU A 167 5.59 -4.40 13.19
N LEU A 168 4.47 -4.94 12.70
CA LEU A 168 3.96 -6.23 13.21
C LEU A 168 4.93 -7.39 12.92
N LEU A 169 5.53 -7.42 11.73
CA LEU A 169 6.59 -8.39 11.40
C LEU A 169 7.81 -8.22 12.31
N ALA A 170 8.25 -6.98 12.55
CA ALA A 170 9.37 -6.65 13.42
C ALA A 170 9.13 -7.14 14.86
N LEU A 171 7.94 -6.90 15.43
CA LEU A 171 7.54 -7.42 16.74
C LEU A 171 7.51 -8.95 16.77
N SER A 172 7.06 -9.60 15.69
CA SER A 172 7.08 -11.05 15.56
C SER A 172 8.51 -11.62 15.56
N PHE A 173 9.47 -10.93 14.93
CA PHE A 173 10.89 -11.27 15.01
C PHE A 173 11.45 -11.12 16.42
N CYS A 174 11.09 -10.04 17.14
CA CYS A 174 11.48 -9.82 18.53
C CYS A 174 10.96 -10.96 19.44
N ALA A 175 9.71 -11.38 19.25
CA ALA A 175 9.12 -12.50 19.98
C ALA A 175 9.89 -13.81 19.77
N VAL A 176 10.26 -14.12 18.52
CA VAL A 176 11.08 -15.31 18.20
C VAL A 176 12.50 -15.19 18.77
N HIS A 177 13.10 -14.02 18.73
CA HIS A 177 14.43 -13.79 19.30
C HIS A 177 14.43 -14.04 20.82
N ALA A 178 13.46 -13.45 21.53
CA ALA A 178 13.29 -13.65 22.96
C ALA A 178 13.00 -15.12 23.34
N TRP A 179 12.13 -15.78 22.57
CA TRP A 179 11.87 -17.22 22.73
C TRP A 179 13.15 -18.06 22.62
N ARG A 180 13.96 -17.79 21.58
CA ARG A 180 15.23 -18.51 21.36
C ARG A 180 16.23 -18.27 22.47
N GLU A 181 16.33 -17.05 23.00
CA GLU A 181 17.19 -16.74 24.15
C GLU A 181 16.71 -17.45 25.42
N ARG A 182 15.39 -17.53 25.65
CA ARG A 182 14.81 -18.31 26.76
C ARG A 182 15.20 -19.77 26.67
N VAL A 183 15.01 -20.40 25.50
CA VAL A 183 15.31 -21.83 25.28
C VAL A 183 16.81 -22.10 25.40
N ARG A 184 17.66 -21.21 24.88
CA ARG A 184 19.12 -21.39 24.88
C ARG A 184 19.74 -21.26 26.27
N HIS A 185 19.25 -20.33 27.09
CA HIS A 185 19.87 -19.98 28.36
C HIS A 185 19.04 -20.36 29.58
N GLY A 186 17.82 -20.87 29.41
CA GLY A 186 16.90 -21.17 30.51
C GLY A 186 16.47 -19.95 31.32
N SER A 187 16.68 -18.73 30.81
CA SER A 187 16.54 -17.48 31.58
C SER A 187 15.39 -16.62 31.06
N THR A 188 14.28 -16.61 31.80
CA THR A 188 13.14 -15.72 31.54
C THR A 188 13.54 -14.24 31.61
N PRO A 189 14.36 -13.76 32.58
CA PRO A 189 14.82 -12.37 32.60
C PRO A 189 15.54 -11.93 31.31
N ARG A 190 16.38 -12.80 30.72
CA ARG A 190 17.05 -12.49 29.45
C ARG A 190 16.06 -12.35 28.29
N ALA A 191 15.05 -13.22 28.23
CA ALA A 191 14.01 -13.14 27.22
C ALA A 191 13.20 -11.84 27.35
N LEU A 192 12.81 -11.46 28.57
CA LEU A 192 12.13 -10.19 28.85
C LEU A 192 12.99 -8.99 28.48
N LEU A 193 14.30 -9.03 28.74
CA LEU A 193 15.22 -7.97 28.33
C LEU A 193 15.26 -7.82 26.80
N GLN A 194 15.31 -8.92 26.04
CA GLN A 194 15.27 -8.83 24.57
C GLN A 194 13.93 -8.30 24.04
N LEU A 195 12.80 -8.64 24.69
CA LEU A 195 11.51 -8.04 24.36
C LEU A 195 11.49 -6.53 24.66
N ALA A 196 12.05 -6.11 25.79
CA ALA A 196 12.14 -4.70 26.16
C ALA A 196 13.01 -3.90 25.18
N ILE A 197 14.16 -4.46 24.78
CA ILE A 197 15.03 -3.86 23.74
C ILE A 197 14.27 -3.75 22.41
N GLY A 198 13.61 -4.83 21.98
CA GLY A 198 12.80 -4.83 20.77
C GLY A 198 11.66 -3.82 20.80
N ALA A 199 10.96 -3.71 21.92
CA ALA A 199 9.90 -2.73 22.13
C ALA A 199 10.44 -1.30 22.07
N LEU A 200 11.58 -1.03 22.71
CA LEU A 200 12.24 0.28 22.66
C LEU A 200 12.64 0.67 21.24
N ILE A 201 13.14 -0.29 20.45
CA ILE A 201 13.50 -0.07 19.03
C ILE A 201 12.28 0.21 18.16
N CYS A 202 11.17 -0.48 18.42
CA CYS A 202 9.92 -0.33 17.66
C CYS A 202 9.10 0.91 18.09
N LEU A 203 9.34 1.45 19.29
CA LEU A 203 8.57 2.55 19.86
C LEU A 203 8.53 3.81 18.97
N PRO A 204 9.64 4.29 18.37
CA PRO A 204 9.58 5.44 17.47
C PRO A 204 8.62 5.24 16.30
N ALA A 205 8.59 4.06 15.69
CA ALA A 205 7.66 3.75 14.60
C ALA A 205 6.20 3.72 15.08
N ALA A 206 5.94 3.10 16.24
CA ALA A 206 4.60 3.06 16.84
C ALA A 206 4.06 4.46 17.14
N LEU A 207 4.89 5.34 17.73
CA LEU A 207 4.53 6.74 18.01
C LEU A 207 4.31 7.59 16.75
N ARG A 208 4.86 7.17 15.61
CA ARG A 208 4.67 7.85 14.32
C ARG A 208 3.43 7.39 13.58
N ILE A 209 3.03 6.13 13.76
CA ILE A 209 1.78 5.60 13.22
C ILE A 209 0.58 6.25 13.89
N ALA A 210 0.67 6.56 15.19
CA ALA A 210 -0.34 7.35 15.88
C ALA A 210 -0.33 8.80 15.35
N PRO A 211 -1.38 9.23 14.61
CA PRO A 211 -1.41 10.56 14.03
C PRO A 211 -1.63 11.63 15.12
N PRO A 212 -1.42 12.92 14.79
CA PRO A 212 -1.73 14.04 15.68
C PRO A 212 -3.20 14.06 16.12
N GLY A 213 -3.50 14.71 17.25
CA GLY A 213 -4.86 14.78 17.80
C GLY A 213 -5.84 15.57 16.90
N ASP A 214 -5.33 16.49 16.09
CA ASP A 214 -6.07 17.26 15.08
C ASP A 214 -6.14 16.55 13.72
N SER A 215 -5.71 15.29 13.63
CA SER A 215 -5.83 14.50 12.41
C SER A 215 -7.21 13.85 12.29
N GLU A 216 -7.72 13.81 11.07
CA GLU A 216 -8.96 13.09 10.73
C GLU A 216 -8.82 11.58 10.79
N LEU A 217 -7.59 11.06 10.79
CA LEU A 217 -7.31 9.63 10.86
C LEU A 217 -7.00 9.16 12.29
N ASN A 218 -7.36 9.95 13.29
CA ASN A 218 -7.10 9.65 14.71
C ASN A 218 -7.84 8.39 15.19
N LEU A 219 -7.46 7.87 16.35
CA LEU A 219 -8.05 6.63 16.88
C LEU A 219 -9.57 6.76 17.11
N GLN A 220 -10.04 7.94 17.52
CA GLN A 220 -11.46 8.20 17.75
C GLN A 220 -12.26 8.05 16.46
N PHE A 221 -11.76 8.58 15.33
CA PHE A 221 -12.36 8.39 14.02
C PHE A 221 -12.59 6.90 13.71
N TRP A 222 -11.57 6.06 13.92
CA TRP A 222 -11.70 4.62 13.69
C TRP A 222 -12.66 3.94 14.65
N MET A 223 -12.71 4.39 15.91
CA MET A 223 -13.66 3.88 16.90
C MET A 223 -15.10 4.28 16.59
N ASP A 224 -15.33 5.50 16.11
CA ASP A 224 -16.66 6.00 15.74
C ASP A 224 -17.22 5.30 14.50
N HIS A 225 -16.35 4.87 13.59
CA HIS A 225 -16.71 4.10 12.39
C HIS A 225 -16.65 2.58 12.61
N TRP A 226 -16.36 2.13 13.83
CA TRP A 226 -16.29 0.71 14.13
C TRP A 226 -17.70 0.09 14.14
N THR A 227 -17.86 -1.03 13.45
CA THR A 227 -19.14 -1.75 13.37
C THR A 227 -18.93 -3.26 13.50
N GLU A 228 -20.01 -4.01 13.73
CA GLU A 228 -19.93 -5.49 13.76
C GLU A 228 -19.39 -6.09 12.44
N HIS A 229 -19.49 -5.36 11.32
CA HIS A 229 -18.95 -5.78 10.03
C HIS A 229 -17.42 -5.91 10.03
N GLN A 230 -16.74 -5.30 11.00
CA GLN A 230 -15.29 -5.42 11.15
C GLN A 230 -14.83 -6.86 11.36
N TRP A 231 -15.66 -7.69 12.02
CA TRP A 231 -15.41 -9.13 12.16
C TRP A 231 -15.39 -9.84 10.80
N ASP A 232 -16.27 -9.42 9.88
CA ASP A 232 -16.33 -10.00 8.53
C ASP A 232 -15.12 -9.57 7.70
N ILE A 233 -14.72 -8.30 7.78
CA ILE A 233 -13.52 -7.78 7.12
C ILE A 233 -12.28 -8.55 7.61
N MET A 234 -12.14 -8.72 8.92
CA MET A 234 -11.03 -9.48 9.51
C MET A 234 -11.05 -10.95 9.06
N ALA A 235 -12.23 -11.58 9.01
CA ALA A 235 -12.38 -12.97 8.56
C ALA A 235 -12.02 -13.17 7.08
N GLN A 236 -12.18 -12.14 6.24
CA GLN A 236 -11.77 -12.22 4.84
C GLN A 236 -10.24 -12.21 4.66
N ALA A 237 -9.48 -11.67 5.63
CA ALA A 237 -8.05 -11.43 5.47
C ALA A 237 -7.23 -12.70 5.17
N PRO A 238 -7.40 -13.85 5.87
CA PRO A 238 -6.71 -15.09 5.50
C PRO A 238 -7.04 -15.56 4.09
N LEU A 239 -8.31 -15.53 3.69
CA LEU A 239 -8.71 -15.97 2.35
C LEU A 239 -8.10 -15.08 1.27
N LYS A 240 -8.16 -13.75 1.43
CA LYS A 240 -7.50 -12.80 0.52
C LYS A 240 -5.98 -12.97 0.52
N ALA A 241 -5.35 -13.27 1.65
CA ALA A 241 -3.89 -13.46 1.76
C ALA A 241 -3.40 -14.71 1.03
N PHE A 242 -4.12 -15.83 1.10
CA PHE A 242 -3.65 -17.11 0.54
C PHE A 242 -4.28 -17.48 -0.81
N ILE A 243 -5.46 -16.92 -1.12
CA ILE A 243 -6.18 -17.11 -2.39
C ILE A 243 -6.50 -15.72 -2.97
N PRO A 244 -5.48 -14.95 -3.41
CA PRO A 244 -5.65 -13.56 -3.83
C PRO A 244 -6.14 -13.45 -5.29
N ILE A 245 -7.13 -14.25 -5.71
CA ILE A 245 -7.66 -14.19 -7.07
C ILE A 245 -8.61 -13.00 -7.16
N PRO A 246 -8.30 -11.91 -7.90
CA PRO A 246 -9.25 -10.83 -8.09
C PRO A 246 -10.40 -11.27 -8.99
N ASP A 247 -11.55 -10.61 -8.89
CA ASP A 247 -12.67 -10.86 -9.79
C ASP A 247 -12.43 -10.21 -11.15
N GLY A 248 -11.76 -10.95 -12.04
CA GLY A 248 -11.42 -10.48 -13.38
C GLY A 248 -12.61 -10.18 -14.30
N GLY A 249 -13.84 -10.51 -13.90
CA GLY A 249 -15.06 -10.12 -14.61
C GLY A 249 -15.45 -8.66 -14.40
N GLN A 250 -14.98 -8.04 -13.32
CA GLN A 250 -15.22 -6.62 -13.04
C GLN A 250 -14.15 -5.76 -13.71
N PHE A 251 -14.54 -4.56 -14.16
CA PHE A 251 -13.58 -3.58 -14.67
C PHE A 251 -12.68 -3.08 -13.53
N HIS A 252 -13.29 -2.66 -12.43
CA HIS A 252 -12.59 -2.31 -11.18
C HIS A 252 -12.25 -3.56 -10.35
N PHE A 253 -11.51 -4.50 -10.96
CA PHE A 253 -11.16 -5.78 -10.31
C PHE A 253 -10.22 -5.61 -9.10
N TRP A 254 -9.50 -4.50 -9.01
CA TRP A 254 -8.47 -4.31 -7.99
C TRP A 254 -9.07 -4.25 -6.57
N ASN A 255 -8.43 -4.93 -5.61
CA ASN A 255 -8.91 -5.18 -4.23
C ASN A 255 -10.17 -6.06 -4.09
N THR A 256 -10.77 -6.51 -5.18
CA THR A 256 -11.83 -7.54 -5.15
C THR A 256 -11.24 -8.93 -4.87
N ASN A 257 -12.10 -9.90 -4.58
CA ASN A 257 -11.69 -11.30 -4.48
C ASN A 257 -12.77 -12.22 -5.05
N ALA A 258 -12.41 -12.96 -6.10
CA ALA A 258 -13.32 -13.81 -6.87
C ALA A 258 -14.06 -14.84 -6.00
N LEU A 259 -13.40 -15.43 -4.99
CA LEU A 259 -14.05 -16.37 -4.09
C LEU A 259 -15.07 -15.66 -3.20
N LEU A 260 -14.67 -14.55 -2.59
CA LEU A 260 -15.51 -13.81 -1.66
C LEU A 260 -16.72 -13.14 -2.33
N GLU A 261 -16.59 -12.65 -3.57
CA GLU A 261 -17.72 -12.07 -4.30
C GLU A 261 -18.80 -13.10 -4.67
N ARG A 262 -18.44 -14.39 -4.76
CA ARG A 262 -19.38 -15.48 -5.06
C ARG A 262 -20.08 -16.02 -3.81
N ILE A 263 -19.59 -15.70 -2.61
CA ILE A 263 -20.21 -16.14 -1.37
C ILE A 263 -21.39 -15.21 -1.07
N PRO A 264 -22.59 -15.74 -0.74
CA PRO A 264 -23.72 -14.91 -0.35
C PRO A 264 -23.36 -13.96 0.80
N LYS A 265 -23.79 -12.69 0.71
CA LYS A 265 -23.51 -11.67 1.74
C LYS A 265 -24.48 -11.75 2.94
N ASP A 266 -25.25 -12.84 3.03
CA ASP A 266 -26.19 -13.14 4.12
C ASP A 266 -25.50 -13.74 5.36
N GLY A 267 -26.27 -14.07 6.40
CA GLY A 267 -25.72 -14.63 7.64
C GLY A 267 -24.97 -15.94 7.43
N THR A 268 -25.46 -16.80 6.53
CA THR A 268 -24.86 -18.10 6.22
C THR A 268 -23.51 -17.94 5.56
N GLY A 269 -23.41 -17.11 4.51
CA GLY A 269 -22.16 -16.88 3.81
C GLY A 269 -21.10 -16.20 4.69
N ARG A 270 -21.51 -15.26 5.56
CA ARG A 270 -20.60 -14.68 6.57
C ARG A 270 -20.01 -15.74 7.51
N LEU A 271 -20.84 -16.67 8.00
CA LEU A 271 -20.39 -17.76 8.85
C LEU A 271 -19.44 -18.71 8.11
N MET A 272 -19.72 -19.02 6.84
CA MET A 272 -18.83 -19.81 5.98
C MET A 272 -17.45 -19.18 5.82
N VAL A 273 -17.38 -17.86 5.58
CA VAL A 273 -16.11 -17.11 5.48
C VAL A 273 -15.33 -17.21 6.79
N ARG A 274 -15.97 -16.96 7.94
CA ARG A 274 -15.35 -17.02 9.27
C ARG A 274 -14.76 -18.41 9.56
N TRP A 275 -15.51 -19.48 9.35
CA TRP A 275 -15.00 -20.84 9.57
C TRP A 275 -13.91 -21.23 8.59
N SER A 276 -14.02 -20.82 7.32
CA SER A 276 -12.98 -21.07 6.32
C SER A 276 -11.66 -20.38 6.69
N ALA A 277 -11.74 -19.16 7.21
CA ALA A 277 -10.59 -18.41 7.69
C ALA A 277 -9.91 -19.09 8.88
N VAL A 278 -10.69 -19.53 9.89
CA VAL A 278 -10.18 -20.28 11.05
C VAL A 278 -9.56 -21.61 10.63
N ALA A 279 -10.24 -22.37 9.76
CA ALA A 279 -9.75 -23.65 9.25
C ALA A 279 -8.43 -23.49 8.48
N LEU A 280 -8.33 -22.45 7.66
CA LEU A 280 -7.11 -22.13 6.91
C LEU A 280 -5.95 -21.76 7.85
N LEU A 281 -6.17 -20.86 8.82
CA LEU A 281 -5.14 -20.50 9.80
C LEU A 281 -4.70 -21.69 10.65
N ALA A 282 -5.65 -22.54 11.07
CA ALA A 282 -5.36 -23.76 11.81
C ALA A 282 -4.54 -24.74 10.97
N LEU A 283 -4.89 -24.95 9.70
CA LEU A 283 -4.12 -25.76 8.76
C LEU A 283 -2.67 -25.25 8.68
N LEU A 284 -2.48 -23.96 8.41
CA LEU A 284 -1.15 -23.34 8.28
C LEU A 284 -0.33 -23.47 9.58
N GLY A 285 -0.97 -23.28 10.74
CA GLY A 285 -0.35 -23.50 12.05
C GLY A 285 0.10 -24.95 12.24
N VAL A 286 -0.73 -25.92 11.84
CA VAL A 286 -0.39 -27.35 11.87
C VAL A 286 0.81 -27.66 10.96
N LEU A 287 0.91 -27.02 9.80
CA LEU A 287 2.07 -27.20 8.91
C LEU A 287 3.39 -26.72 9.54
N LEU A 288 3.32 -25.72 10.43
CA LEU A 288 4.48 -25.09 11.06
C LEU A 288 4.83 -25.66 12.45
N ARG A 289 3.95 -26.49 13.04
CA ARG A 289 4.03 -26.95 14.45
C ARG A 289 5.33 -27.67 14.84
N ASN A 290 6.02 -28.28 13.88
CA ASN A 290 7.23 -29.06 14.14
C ASN A 290 8.47 -28.21 14.41
N VAL A 291 8.40 -26.90 14.19
CA VAL A 291 9.45 -25.93 14.47
C VAL A 291 8.85 -24.80 15.31
N PRO A 292 9.10 -24.79 16.65
CA PRO A 292 8.49 -23.81 17.55
C PRO A 292 8.73 -22.36 17.16
N ALA A 293 9.91 -22.03 16.64
CA ALA A 293 10.23 -20.67 16.18
C ALA A 293 9.35 -20.24 14.99
N ALA A 294 9.07 -21.14 14.06
CA ALA A 294 8.22 -20.88 12.90
C ALA A 294 6.75 -20.71 13.33
N ALA A 295 6.25 -21.62 14.16
CA ALA A 295 4.90 -21.54 14.72
C ALA A 295 4.70 -20.26 15.55
N ALA A 296 5.65 -19.94 16.44
CA ALA A 296 5.59 -18.73 17.26
C ALA A 296 5.61 -17.46 16.41
N PHE A 297 6.45 -17.38 15.37
CA PHE A 297 6.48 -16.25 14.44
C PHE A 297 5.11 -16.03 13.80
N PHE A 298 4.57 -17.08 13.17
CA PHE A 298 3.32 -16.98 12.41
C PHE A 298 2.13 -16.68 13.32
N THR A 299 2.01 -17.37 14.46
CA THR A 299 0.94 -17.13 15.43
C THR A 299 1.01 -15.71 16.00
N CYS A 300 2.21 -15.24 16.38
CA CYS A 300 2.38 -13.87 16.87
C CYS A 300 1.95 -12.85 15.81
N ASN A 301 2.39 -13.02 14.56
CA ASN A 301 2.02 -12.10 13.49
C ASN A 301 0.53 -12.14 13.16
N ALA A 302 -0.09 -13.33 13.13
CA ALA A 302 -1.51 -13.49 12.87
C ALA A 302 -2.37 -12.83 13.96
N LEU A 303 -2.00 -12.99 15.24
CA LEU A 303 -2.68 -12.35 16.37
C LEU A 303 -2.53 -10.84 16.34
N LEU A 304 -1.33 -10.33 16.09
CA LEU A 304 -1.09 -8.89 15.96
C LEU A 304 -1.86 -8.30 14.78
N THR A 305 -1.88 -8.99 13.64
CA THR A 305 -2.62 -8.57 12.45
C THR A 305 -4.13 -8.56 12.71
N ALA A 306 -4.66 -9.56 13.42
CA ALA A 306 -6.05 -9.61 13.82
C ALA A 306 -6.40 -8.46 14.79
N ALA A 307 -5.55 -8.19 15.78
CA ALA A 307 -5.76 -7.08 16.71
C ALA A 307 -5.76 -5.72 16.01
N VAL A 308 -4.87 -5.52 15.03
CA VAL A 308 -4.87 -4.31 14.19
C VAL A 308 -6.10 -4.27 13.29
N ALA A 309 -6.44 -5.38 12.62
CA ALA A 309 -7.61 -5.45 11.74
C ALA A 309 -8.92 -5.16 12.46
N PHE A 310 -8.98 -5.45 13.76
CA PHE A 310 -10.11 -5.14 14.61
C PHE A 310 -10.33 -3.62 14.77
N ILE A 311 -9.28 -2.81 14.70
CA ILE A 311 -9.38 -1.33 14.81
C ILE A 311 -9.34 -0.69 13.42
N PHE A 312 -8.38 -1.10 12.59
CA PHE A 312 -8.11 -0.57 11.26
C PHE A 312 -8.55 -1.59 10.19
N PRO A 313 -9.62 -1.33 9.42
CA PRO A 313 -10.13 -2.29 8.45
C PRO A 313 -9.12 -2.58 7.34
N LEU A 314 -8.58 -3.81 7.33
CA LEU A 314 -7.63 -4.28 6.31
C LEU A 314 -8.36 -4.73 5.04
N THR A 315 -8.94 -3.78 4.30
CA THR A 315 -9.78 -4.07 3.13
C THR A 315 -8.99 -4.39 1.86
N SER A 316 -7.82 -3.76 1.69
CA SER A 316 -6.98 -3.87 0.49
C SER A 316 -6.12 -5.14 0.48
N ALA A 317 -5.91 -5.72 -0.70
CA ALA A 317 -5.15 -6.96 -0.86
C ALA A 317 -3.70 -6.80 -0.33
N ARG A 318 -3.04 -5.69 -0.68
CA ARG A 318 -1.68 -5.34 -0.20
C ARG A 318 -1.50 -5.38 1.33
N TYR A 319 -2.56 -5.12 2.10
CA TYR A 319 -2.46 -5.16 3.56
C TYR A 319 -2.50 -6.60 4.07
N VAL A 320 -3.49 -7.36 3.62
CA VAL A 320 -3.66 -8.75 4.07
C VAL A 320 -2.56 -9.67 3.53
N GLY A 321 -1.90 -9.30 2.43
CA GLY A 321 -0.74 -10.01 1.91
C GLY A 321 0.44 -10.11 2.88
N PHE A 322 0.53 -9.27 3.91
CA PHE A 322 1.57 -9.41 4.95
C PHE A 322 1.40 -10.69 5.78
N LEU A 323 0.17 -11.22 5.87
CA LEU A 323 -0.08 -12.53 6.50
C LEU A 323 0.52 -13.67 5.66
N PHE A 324 0.47 -13.56 4.32
CA PHE A 324 1.15 -14.48 3.42
C PHE A 324 2.67 -14.36 3.52
N VAL A 325 3.20 -13.13 3.58
CA VAL A 325 4.64 -12.88 3.82
C VAL A 325 5.08 -13.48 5.15
N ALA A 326 4.29 -13.33 6.22
CA ALA A 326 4.58 -13.91 7.52
C ALA A 326 4.61 -15.44 7.47
N PHE A 327 3.69 -16.06 6.72
CA PHE A 327 3.71 -17.50 6.46
C PHE A 327 4.96 -17.93 5.68
N LEU A 328 5.37 -17.18 4.64
CA LEU A 328 6.60 -17.47 3.90
C LEU A 328 7.85 -17.39 4.79
N ILE A 329 7.92 -16.40 5.67
CA ILE A 329 9.01 -16.26 6.66
C ILE A 329 8.99 -17.43 7.65
N ALA A 330 7.83 -17.80 8.17
CA ALA A 330 7.70 -18.95 9.05
C ALA A 330 8.10 -20.25 8.35
N ALA A 331 7.69 -20.45 7.10
CA ALA A 331 8.09 -21.59 6.28
C ALA A 331 9.60 -21.59 6.01
N TRP A 332 10.24 -20.43 5.83
CA TRP A 332 11.70 -20.30 5.70
C TRP A 332 12.38 -20.74 7.00
N LEU A 333 11.95 -20.21 8.14
CA LEU A 333 12.46 -20.60 9.46
C LEU A 333 12.30 -22.09 9.70
N HIS A 334 11.14 -22.66 9.33
CA HIS A 334 10.89 -24.09 9.41
C HIS A 334 11.90 -24.84 8.54
N GLN A 335 11.95 -24.57 7.24
CA GLN A 335 12.81 -25.26 6.27
C GLN A 335 14.30 -25.19 6.63
N HIS A 336 14.73 -24.11 7.30
CA HIS A 336 16.10 -23.98 7.79
C HIS A 336 16.42 -24.92 8.97
N GLU A 337 15.48 -25.08 9.90
CA GLU A 337 15.68 -25.95 11.08
C GLU A 337 15.32 -27.42 10.79
N ARG A 338 14.27 -27.66 10.00
CA ARG A 338 13.76 -28.98 9.62
C ARG A 338 13.15 -28.95 8.21
N PRO A 339 13.44 -29.94 7.35
CA PRO A 339 12.79 -30.02 6.05
C PRO A 339 11.26 -30.00 6.18
N ILE A 340 10.60 -29.16 5.38
CA ILE A 340 9.13 -29.11 5.34
C ILE A 340 8.61 -30.50 4.91
N PRO A 341 7.71 -31.12 5.69
CA PRO A 341 7.12 -32.43 5.36
C PRO A 341 6.47 -32.45 3.99
N ARG A 342 6.41 -33.62 3.33
CA ARG A 342 5.89 -33.75 1.96
C ARG A 342 4.47 -33.17 1.80
N GLY A 343 3.55 -33.49 2.72
CA GLY A 343 2.18 -32.96 2.70
C GLY A 343 2.14 -31.43 2.80
N ALA A 344 2.88 -30.85 3.75
CA ALA A 344 3.00 -29.40 3.91
C ALA A 344 3.61 -28.71 2.67
N ARG A 345 4.58 -29.37 2.03
CA ARG A 345 5.20 -28.89 0.79
C ARG A 345 4.19 -28.86 -0.36
N ILE A 346 3.33 -29.86 -0.48
CA ILE A 346 2.26 -29.89 -1.50
C ILE A 346 1.31 -28.71 -1.27
N VAL A 347 0.85 -28.49 -0.03
CA VAL A 347 -0.03 -27.36 0.29
C VAL A 347 0.63 -26.01 -0.05
N LEU A 348 1.91 -25.83 0.33
CA LEU A 348 2.66 -24.62 -0.02
C LEU A 348 2.75 -24.42 -1.55
N VAL A 349 3.05 -25.48 -2.31
CA VAL A 349 3.09 -25.39 -3.78
C VAL A 349 1.73 -25.06 -4.36
N LEU A 350 0.64 -25.65 -3.86
CA LEU A 350 -0.72 -25.34 -4.32
C LEU A 350 -1.08 -23.86 -4.08
N ILE A 351 -0.77 -23.33 -2.88
CA ILE A 351 -0.95 -21.90 -2.58
C ILE A 351 -0.15 -21.04 -3.57
N LEU A 352 1.10 -21.41 -3.85
CA LEU A 352 1.93 -20.67 -4.80
C LEU A 352 1.43 -20.76 -6.24
N VAL A 353 0.90 -21.91 -6.67
CA VAL A 353 0.27 -22.04 -7.99
C VAL A 353 -0.96 -21.15 -8.11
N VAL A 354 -1.80 -21.11 -7.07
CA VAL A 354 -2.95 -20.18 -7.00
C VAL A 354 -2.48 -18.73 -7.08
N GLN A 355 -1.43 -18.36 -6.34
CA GLN A 355 -0.82 -17.03 -6.38
C GLN A 355 -0.31 -16.66 -7.78
N VAL A 356 0.35 -17.59 -8.47
CA VAL A 356 0.85 -17.39 -9.84
C VAL A 356 -0.30 -17.25 -10.83
N ALA A 357 -1.34 -18.09 -10.73
CA ALA A 357 -2.52 -17.94 -11.58
C ALA A 357 -3.23 -16.59 -11.34
N ALA A 358 -3.32 -16.17 -10.07
CA ALA A 358 -3.92 -14.90 -9.68
C ALA A 358 -3.17 -13.69 -10.23
N SER A 359 -1.84 -13.74 -10.36
CA SER A 359 -1.03 -12.62 -10.86
C SER A 359 -1.27 -12.30 -12.34
N MET A 360 -1.74 -13.27 -13.12
CA MET A 360 -2.01 -13.08 -14.55
C MET A 360 -3.12 -12.05 -14.80
N ILE A 361 -4.11 -11.95 -13.90
CA ILE A 361 -5.25 -11.04 -14.02
C ILE A 361 -4.81 -9.57 -13.97
N PRO A 362 -4.17 -9.07 -12.88
CA PRO A 362 -3.75 -7.69 -12.81
C PRO A 362 -2.74 -7.34 -13.89
N ILE A 363 -1.75 -8.20 -14.18
CA ILE A 363 -0.74 -7.91 -15.21
C ILE A 363 -1.41 -7.72 -16.58
N ARG A 364 -2.35 -8.60 -16.96
CA ARG A 364 -3.02 -8.48 -18.25
C ARG A 364 -3.86 -7.20 -18.33
N ARG A 365 -4.58 -6.86 -17.25
CA ARG A 365 -5.43 -5.68 -17.19
C ARG A 365 -4.62 -4.39 -17.21
N ASP A 366 -3.59 -4.29 -16.36
CA ASP A 366 -2.68 -3.14 -16.25
C ASP A 366 -1.86 -2.89 -17.52
N LEU A 367 -1.65 -3.93 -18.36
CA LEU A 367 -1.04 -3.77 -19.68
C LEU A 367 -2.02 -3.31 -20.77
N ALA A 368 -3.32 -3.52 -20.58
CA ALA A 368 -4.36 -3.28 -21.59
C ALA A 368 -5.16 -2.00 -21.34
N GLU A 369 -5.34 -1.64 -20.07
CA GLU A 369 -6.15 -0.54 -19.58
C GLU A 369 -5.28 0.34 -18.67
N PRO A 370 -5.41 1.68 -18.71
CA PRO A 370 -4.65 2.53 -17.81
C PRO A 370 -5.02 2.22 -16.37
N PHE A 371 -4.02 2.07 -15.51
CA PHE A 371 -4.25 1.86 -14.10
C PHE A 371 -4.91 3.08 -13.46
N SER A 372 -4.39 4.25 -13.84
CA SER A 372 -4.76 5.57 -13.33
C SER A 372 -4.62 6.62 -14.42
N ASN A 373 -5.58 7.54 -14.53
CA ASN A 373 -5.46 8.69 -15.42
C ASN A 373 -4.83 9.92 -14.73
N SER A 374 -4.25 9.80 -13.53
CA SER A 374 -3.67 10.92 -12.77
C SER A 374 -2.63 11.73 -13.56
N SER A 375 -1.82 11.09 -14.42
CA SER A 375 -0.82 11.79 -15.23
C SER A 375 -1.44 12.66 -16.35
N LYS A 376 -2.67 12.34 -16.76
CA LYS A 376 -3.41 12.99 -17.86
C LYS A 376 -3.84 14.42 -17.56
N VAL A 377 -3.67 14.86 -16.32
CA VAL A 377 -3.82 16.27 -15.97
C VAL A 377 -2.83 17.17 -16.70
N ARG A 378 -1.68 16.66 -17.19
CA ARG A 378 -0.77 17.45 -18.04
C ARG A 378 -1.40 17.81 -19.37
N GLU A 379 -2.01 16.82 -20.03
CA GLU A 379 -2.69 16.97 -21.30
C GLU A 379 -3.93 17.87 -21.17
N LEU A 380 -4.68 17.76 -20.08
CA LEU A 380 -5.80 18.67 -19.79
C LEU A 380 -5.34 20.10 -19.50
N PHE A 381 -4.30 20.26 -18.69
CA PHE A 381 -3.77 21.58 -18.35
C PHE A 381 -3.18 22.32 -19.55
N ALA A 382 -2.56 21.60 -20.49
CA ALA A 382 -2.02 22.18 -21.72
C ALA A 382 -3.09 22.80 -22.64
N GLN A 383 -4.36 22.46 -22.45
CA GLN A 383 -5.49 23.03 -23.20
C GLN A 383 -6.01 24.33 -22.58
N VAL A 384 -5.63 24.63 -21.33
CA VAL A 384 -6.06 25.84 -20.64
C VAL A 384 -5.31 27.06 -21.21
N PRO A 385 -6.00 28.18 -21.51
CA PRO A 385 -5.31 29.38 -21.97
C PRO A 385 -4.25 29.86 -20.97
N PRO A 386 -3.06 30.33 -21.42
CA PRO A 386 -1.93 30.64 -20.53
C PRO A 386 -2.23 31.63 -19.40
N ASP A 387 -3.10 32.63 -19.66
CA ASP A 387 -3.46 33.67 -18.70
C ASP A 387 -4.73 33.34 -17.89
N ALA A 388 -5.36 32.19 -18.16
CA ALA A 388 -6.59 31.80 -17.48
C ALA A 388 -6.31 31.20 -16.09
N LEU A 389 -7.20 31.50 -15.15
CA LEU A 389 -7.12 30.92 -13.81
C LEU A 389 -7.51 29.44 -13.86
N THR A 390 -6.62 28.58 -13.38
CA THR A 390 -6.90 27.16 -13.17
C THR A 390 -7.16 26.87 -11.70
N VAL A 391 -8.28 26.21 -11.42
CA VAL A 391 -8.67 25.76 -10.07
C VAL A 391 -8.88 24.24 -10.06
N THR A 392 -9.01 23.69 -8.86
CA THR A 392 -9.21 22.24 -8.67
C THR A 392 -10.04 21.96 -7.44
N ASP A 393 -10.55 20.73 -7.36
CA ASP A 393 -11.00 20.15 -6.10
C ASP A 393 -9.86 19.47 -5.33
N TYR A 394 -10.16 19.12 -4.08
CA TYR A 394 -9.22 18.55 -3.13
C TYR A 394 -8.60 17.25 -3.63
N TRP A 395 -9.39 16.34 -4.20
CA TRP A 395 -8.86 15.05 -4.65
C TRP A 395 -8.00 15.19 -5.91
N CYS A 396 -8.39 16.06 -6.84
CA CYS A 396 -7.63 16.29 -8.06
C CYS A 396 -6.38 17.14 -7.85
N LEU A 397 -6.31 17.92 -6.77
CA LEU A 397 -5.10 18.64 -6.37
C LEU A 397 -3.90 17.71 -6.25
N ASN A 398 -4.11 16.47 -5.79
CA ASN A 398 -3.05 15.48 -5.68
C ASN A 398 -2.44 15.13 -7.05
N ASN A 399 -3.28 14.96 -8.08
CA ASN A 399 -2.86 14.72 -9.45
C ASN A 399 -2.11 15.94 -10.01
N LEU A 400 -2.70 17.12 -9.93
CA LEU A 400 -2.11 18.35 -10.46
C LEU A 400 -0.76 18.68 -9.82
N SER A 401 -0.69 18.60 -8.49
CA SER A 401 0.54 18.87 -7.76
C SER A 401 1.66 17.95 -8.24
N ALA A 402 1.40 16.64 -8.35
CA ALA A 402 2.44 15.66 -8.70
C ALA A 402 3.03 15.90 -10.09
N PHE A 403 2.23 16.39 -11.03
CA PHE A 403 2.62 16.43 -12.44
C PHE A 403 2.90 17.83 -12.99
N LEU A 404 2.49 18.92 -12.33
CA LEU A 404 2.62 20.30 -12.85
C LEU A 404 3.51 21.24 -12.01
N ASP A 405 4.12 20.74 -10.94
CA ASP A 405 5.17 21.42 -10.15
C ASP A 405 4.88 22.88 -9.73
N ARG A 406 3.62 23.16 -9.42
CA ARG A 406 3.16 24.46 -8.92
C ARG A 406 2.01 24.27 -7.93
N PRO A 407 1.73 25.25 -7.05
CA PRO A 407 0.52 25.24 -6.26
C PRO A 407 -0.73 25.47 -7.14
N PHE A 408 -1.85 24.92 -6.69
CA PHE A 408 -3.16 25.13 -7.30
C PHE A 408 -4.19 25.58 -6.28
N TYR A 409 -5.10 26.45 -6.71
CA TYR A 409 -6.18 26.93 -5.87
C TYR A 409 -7.26 25.86 -5.72
N CYS A 410 -7.45 25.37 -4.50
CA CYS A 410 -8.43 24.37 -4.14
C CYS A 410 -9.72 25.04 -3.65
N LEU A 411 -10.84 24.77 -4.31
CA LEU A 411 -12.12 25.47 -4.05
C LEU A 411 -12.65 25.24 -2.63
N GLU A 412 -12.50 24.02 -2.10
CA GLU A 412 -12.87 23.64 -0.73
C GLU A 412 -12.12 24.47 0.31
N HIS A 413 -10.83 24.72 0.07
CA HIS A 413 -9.95 25.37 1.05
C HIS A 413 -9.80 26.88 0.80
N ARG A 414 -10.25 27.37 -0.36
CA ARG A 414 -10.14 28.76 -0.81
C ARG A 414 -8.71 29.32 -0.74
N LYS A 415 -7.73 28.44 -1.00
CA LYS A 415 -6.30 28.78 -0.97
C LYS A 415 -5.51 27.88 -1.91
N GLU A 416 -4.30 28.32 -2.19
CA GLU A 416 -3.31 27.56 -2.95
C GLU A 416 -2.64 26.50 -2.07
N LEU A 417 -2.53 25.28 -2.60
CA LEU A 417 -1.97 24.12 -1.92
C LEU A 417 -1.00 23.36 -2.85
N THR A 418 -0.06 22.62 -2.25
CA THR A 418 0.95 21.81 -2.96
C THR A 418 0.87 20.31 -2.65
N TYR A 419 0.12 19.94 -1.60
CA TYR A 419 -0.17 18.56 -1.22
C TYR A 419 -1.39 18.53 -0.29
N LEU A 420 -1.94 17.33 -0.08
CA LEU A 420 -3.08 17.11 0.79
C LEU A 420 -2.63 16.91 2.25
N ARG A 421 -3.40 17.39 3.22
CA ARG A 421 -3.16 17.13 4.64
C ARG A 421 -4.45 16.66 5.31
N TRP A 422 -4.38 15.58 6.11
CA TRP A 422 -5.51 14.97 6.81
C TRP A 422 -5.77 15.62 8.17
N ASP A 423 -6.09 16.91 8.19
CA ASP A 423 -6.33 17.71 9.40
C ASP A 423 -7.79 18.18 9.54
N GLN A 424 -8.11 18.82 10.67
CA GLN A 424 -9.44 19.41 10.89
C GLN A 424 -9.79 20.55 9.93
N GLU A 425 -8.80 21.16 9.27
CA GLU A 425 -9.08 22.14 8.22
C GLU A 425 -9.68 21.43 7.00
N LEU A 426 -9.12 20.30 6.60
CA LEU A 426 -9.66 19.42 5.57
C LEU A 426 -11.08 19.00 5.89
N ALA A 427 -11.33 18.43 7.07
CA ALA A 427 -12.68 17.92 7.38
C ALA A 427 -13.74 19.01 7.30
N ARG A 428 -13.42 20.21 7.80
CA ARG A 428 -14.31 21.37 7.67
C ARG A 428 -14.48 21.81 6.22
N ALA A 429 -13.45 21.69 5.39
CA ALA A 429 -13.52 22.05 3.98
C ALA A 429 -14.39 21.08 3.17
N ILE A 430 -14.26 19.76 3.39
CA ILE A 430 -15.02 18.74 2.64
C ILE A 430 -16.46 18.54 3.14
N GLN A 431 -16.77 18.91 4.38
CA GLN A 431 -18.13 18.85 4.94
C GLN A 431 -18.97 20.09 4.59
N GLN A 432 -18.36 21.14 4.04
CA GLN A 432 -19.10 22.32 3.61
C GLN A 432 -20.04 21.96 2.46
N PRO A 433 -21.37 22.17 2.62
CA PRO A 433 -22.27 22.03 1.50
C PRO A 433 -21.94 23.09 0.45
N ASN A 434 -22.10 22.73 -0.82
CA ASN A 434 -21.95 23.64 -1.95
C ASN A 434 -20.58 24.35 -2.00
N PHE A 435 -19.50 23.60 -1.71
CA PHE A 435 -18.15 24.15 -1.67
C PHE A 435 -17.65 24.62 -3.05
N TYR A 436 -18.10 24.00 -4.15
CA TYR A 436 -17.74 24.45 -5.50
C TYR A 436 -18.30 25.85 -5.74
N SER A 437 -19.61 26.02 -5.55
CA SER A 437 -20.34 27.27 -5.70
C SER A 437 -19.83 28.37 -4.78
N SER A 438 -19.56 28.04 -3.52
CA SER A 438 -19.06 29.03 -2.56
C SER A 438 -17.61 29.42 -2.81
N GLY A 439 -16.74 28.48 -3.18
CA GLY A 439 -15.35 28.75 -3.56
C GLY A 439 -15.25 29.58 -4.85
N LEU A 440 -16.08 29.26 -5.85
CA LEU A 440 -16.15 30.02 -7.09
C LEU A 440 -16.71 31.44 -6.85
N ARG A 441 -17.77 31.60 -6.03
CA ARG A 441 -18.27 32.94 -5.65
C ARG A 441 -17.19 33.78 -4.99
N ASP A 442 -16.48 33.24 -4.00
CA ASP A 442 -15.37 33.94 -3.33
C ASP A 442 -14.27 34.36 -4.32
N LEU A 443 -13.93 33.49 -5.29
CA LEU A 443 -12.97 33.83 -6.35
C LEU A 443 -13.45 34.96 -7.25
N TRP A 444 -14.71 34.91 -7.71
CA TRP A 444 -15.31 35.95 -8.56
C TRP A 444 -15.48 37.29 -7.84
N ASP A 445 -15.75 37.27 -6.53
CA ASP A 445 -15.91 38.49 -5.74
C ASP A 445 -14.54 39.14 -5.48
N ARG A 446 -13.48 38.34 -5.31
CA ARG A 446 -12.11 38.84 -5.08
C ARG A 446 -11.36 39.22 -6.34
N ARG A 447 -11.69 38.60 -7.47
CA ARG A 447 -11.01 38.79 -8.76
C ARG A 447 -12.04 39.05 -9.83
N SER A 448 -11.82 40.08 -10.66
CA SER A 448 -12.67 40.37 -11.83
C SER A 448 -12.49 39.32 -12.93
N LEU A 449 -13.04 38.11 -12.70
CA LEU A 449 -12.91 36.95 -13.58
C LEU A 449 -14.09 36.91 -14.56
N GLN A 450 -13.80 36.63 -15.83
CA GLN A 450 -14.83 36.29 -16.82
C GLN A 450 -15.08 34.78 -16.87
N GLU A 451 -14.02 33.99 -16.74
CA GLU A 451 -14.05 32.54 -16.78
C GLU A 451 -12.96 31.93 -15.89
N VAL A 452 -13.17 30.68 -15.51
CA VAL A 452 -12.21 29.86 -14.76
C VAL A 452 -12.20 28.46 -15.38
N TYR A 453 -11.02 27.84 -15.42
CA TYR A 453 -10.88 26.45 -15.84
C TYR A 453 -10.68 25.58 -14.62
N MET A 454 -11.46 24.51 -14.50
CA MET A 454 -11.37 23.57 -13.39
C MET A 454 -10.95 22.20 -13.90
N ILE A 455 -9.90 21.63 -13.31
CA ILE A 455 -9.56 20.22 -13.49
C ILE A 455 -10.01 19.47 -12.24
N SER A 456 -10.72 18.36 -12.43
CA SER A 456 -11.37 17.62 -11.34
C SER A 456 -11.35 16.12 -11.62
N VAL A 457 -11.41 15.31 -10.55
CA VAL A 457 -11.62 13.85 -10.64
C VAL A 457 -13.10 13.46 -10.64
N ASN A 458 -13.99 14.44 -10.47
CA ASN A 458 -15.43 14.24 -10.45
C ASN A 458 -16.02 14.48 -11.84
N GLU A 459 -16.80 13.52 -12.30
CA GLU A 459 -17.57 13.63 -13.54
C GLU A 459 -18.72 14.64 -13.40
N PRO A 460 -19.32 15.13 -14.51
CA PRO A 460 -20.29 16.22 -14.47
C PRO A 460 -21.50 15.93 -13.57
N GLY A 461 -22.04 14.71 -13.62
CA GLY A 461 -23.16 14.31 -12.78
C GLY A 461 -22.82 14.32 -11.29
N ARG A 462 -21.59 13.96 -10.94
CA ARG A 462 -21.13 13.95 -9.56
C ARG A 462 -20.93 15.37 -9.02
N LEU A 463 -20.37 16.29 -9.82
CA LEU A 463 -20.24 17.70 -9.43
C LEU A 463 -21.59 18.29 -9.00
N LEU A 464 -22.62 18.08 -9.83
CA LEU A 464 -23.97 18.58 -9.57
C LEU A 464 -24.65 17.88 -8.39
N SER A 465 -24.35 16.60 -8.16
CA SER A 465 -24.88 15.86 -7.00
C SER A 465 -24.29 16.32 -5.66
N VAL A 466 -23.04 16.79 -5.67
CA VAL A 466 -22.33 17.29 -4.49
C VAL A 466 -22.65 18.76 -4.24
N ASP A 467 -22.93 19.53 -5.30
CA ASP A 467 -23.24 20.95 -5.24
C ASP A 467 -24.37 21.30 -6.22
N GLY A 468 -25.60 21.30 -5.72
CA GLY A 468 -26.79 21.62 -6.52
C GLY A 468 -26.92 23.10 -6.86
N GLU A 469 -26.22 23.99 -6.14
CA GLU A 469 -26.21 25.44 -6.43
C GLU A 469 -25.29 25.77 -7.61
N LEU A 470 -24.39 24.86 -7.98
CA LEU A 470 -23.35 25.10 -8.98
C LEU A 470 -23.95 25.47 -10.33
N SER A 471 -24.92 24.68 -10.80
CA SER A 471 -25.61 24.94 -12.06
C SER A 471 -26.57 26.13 -12.02
N ALA A 472 -26.97 26.60 -10.83
CA ALA A 472 -27.85 27.76 -10.69
C ALA A 472 -27.06 29.06 -10.87
N THR A 473 -25.83 29.12 -10.36
CA THR A 473 -25.00 30.34 -10.38
C THR A 473 -24.01 30.36 -11.55
N PHE A 474 -23.53 29.19 -11.96
CA PHE A 474 -22.48 29.05 -12.97
C PHE A 474 -22.94 28.17 -14.13
N GLU A 475 -22.39 28.45 -15.31
CA GLU A 475 -22.44 27.57 -16.46
C GLU A 475 -21.15 26.73 -16.45
N VAL A 476 -21.30 25.42 -16.30
CA VAL A 476 -20.19 24.46 -16.22
C VAL A 476 -20.18 23.64 -17.51
N THR A 477 -19.20 23.89 -18.37
CA THR A 477 -19.04 23.21 -19.66
C THR A 477 -17.88 22.22 -19.57
N LEU A 478 -18.15 20.93 -19.80
CA LEU A 478 -17.10 19.92 -19.94
C LEU A 478 -16.38 20.13 -21.28
N LEU A 479 -15.07 20.36 -21.24
CA LEU A 479 -14.24 20.57 -22.42
C LEU A 479 -13.58 19.27 -22.91
N ASP A 480 -12.99 18.51 -21.99
CA ASP A 480 -12.26 17.28 -22.31
C ASP A 480 -12.18 16.36 -21.09
N ARG A 481 -11.86 15.07 -21.30
CA ARG A 481 -11.83 14.04 -20.25
C ARG A 481 -10.92 12.87 -20.58
N TRP A 482 -10.41 12.23 -19.52
CA TRP A 482 -9.73 10.93 -19.59
C TRP A 482 -10.43 9.95 -18.64
N GLU A 483 -11.06 8.94 -19.23
CA GLU A 483 -11.85 7.92 -18.55
C GLU A 483 -11.24 6.52 -18.74
N GLY A 484 -11.85 5.51 -18.11
CA GLY A 484 -11.45 4.12 -18.29
C GLY A 484 -10.21 3.72 -17.48
N ALA A 485 -9.98 4.34 -16.33
CA ALA A 485 -8.96 3.87 -15.40
C ALA A 485 -9.43 2.68 -14.56
N ILE A 486 -8.54 1.70 -14.34
CA ILE A 486 -8.78 0.55 -13.45
C ILE A 486 -9.11 1.04 -12.03
N GLU A 487 -8.39 2.06 -11.56
CA GLU A 487 -8.64 2.72 -10.28
C GLU A 487 -9.91 3.61 -10.38
N PRO A 488 -10.98 3.34 -9.61
CA PRO A 488 -12.29 3.96 -9.83
C PRO A 488 -12.40 5.48 -9.66
N ARG A 489 -11.37 6.16 -9.14
CA ARG A 489 -11.40 7.59 -8.77
C ARG A 489 -10.24 8.39 -9.37
N SER A 490 -9.63 7.87 -10.43
CA SER A 490 -8.46 8.46 -11.08
C SER A 490 -8.75 9.03 -12.45
N ASN A 491 -9.99 8.92 -12.95
CA ASN A 491 -10.45 9.64 -14.12
C ASN A 491 -10.34 11.15 -13.87
N VAL A 492 -10.08 11.91 -14.93
CA VAL A 492 -9.87 13.36 -14.84
C VAL A 492 -10.64 14.09 -15.92
N TYR A 493 -11.16 15.26 -15.57
CA TYR A 493 -12.08 16.05 -16.39
C TYR A 493 -11.66 17.51 -16.38
N LEU A 494 -11.75 18.17 -17.54
CA LEU A 494 -11.51 19.60 -17.70
C LEU A 494 -12.83 20.32 -17.94
N TYR A 495 -13.09 21.34 -17.13
CA TYR A 495 -14.28 22.16 -17.21
C TYR A 495 -13.91 23.63 -17.48
N ARG A 496 -14.74 24.30 -18.26
CA ARG A 496 -14.82 25.76 -18.34
C ARG A 496 -16.02 26.22 -17.54
N ILE A 497 -15.79 27.18 -16.65
CA ILE A 497 -16.81 27.71 -15.75
C ILE A 497 -16.95 29.22 -15.99
N THR A 498 -18.17 29.64 -16.29
CA THR A 498 -18.55 31.05 -16.46
C THR A 498 -19.70 31.38 -15.50
N ARG A 499 -19.76 32.62 -15.02
CA ARG A 499 -20.90 33.08 -14.21
C ARG A 499 -22.11 33.28 -15.11
N ARG A 500 -23.26 32.72 -14.76
CA ARG A 500 -24.49 32.99 -15.51
C ARG A 500 -24.84 34.48 -15.40
N PRO A 501 -25.32 35.12 -16.47
CA PRO A 501 -25.91 36.44 -16.34
C PRO A 501 -27.06 36.35 -15.33
N SER A 502 -27.09 37.27 -14.36
CA SER A 502 -28.26 37.43 -13.49
C SER A 502 -29.46 37.75 -14.36
N ASP A 503 -30.53 36.94 -14.27
CA ASP A 503 -31.80 37.25 -14.95
C ASP A 503 -32.21 38.69 -14.58
N PRO A 504 -32.54 39.53 -15.57
CA PRO A 504 -32.80 40.96 -15.38
C PRO A 504 -34.05 41.25 -14.54
#